data_AF-A0A9X7JWC7-F1
#
_entry.id   AF-A0A9X7JWC7-F1
#
_cell.length_a   1.000
_cell.length_b   1.000
_cell.length_c   1.000
_cell.angle_alpha   90.00
_cell.angle_beta   90.00
_cell.angle_gamma   90.00
#
_symmetry.space_group_name_H-M   'P 1'
#
loop_
_entity.id
_entity.type
_entity.pdbx_description
1 polymer ?
#
loop_
_entity_poly.entity_id
_entity_poly.type
_entity_poly.pdbx_seq_one_letter_code
_entity_poly.pdbx_strand_id
1 'polypeptide(L)'
;MKLKIWISLFLVLVLAVGCSANEENKANEPKKEETTVKEEKTSEPKQNKELTEKVKEEEGVLNGQVYTQNDMAFGTLVLDKKVSDTDAKKLAEKYAKELKEEYKDMKVNVQAVRAGKNVANITLE
;
A
#
# COMPACT_ATOMS: atom_id res chain seq x y z
N MET A 1 24.05 0.66 -39.38
CA MET A 1 25.13 -0.27 -39.79
C MET A 1 25.99 -0.53 -38.55
N LYS A 2 26.23 -1.73 -38.00
CA LYS A 2 26.02 -3.14 -38.38
C LYS A 2 25.75 -3.90 -37.06
N LEU A 3 24.57 -4.46 -36.87
CA LEU A 3 24.31 -5.91 -36.81
C LEU A 3 25.45 -6.79 -36.26
N LYS A 4 25.22 -7.42 -35.10
CA LYS A 4 25.68 -8.78 -34.81
C LYS A 4 24.69 -9.45 -33.86
N ILE A 5 23.77 -10.16 -34.48
CA ILE A 5 22.88 -11.17 -33.92
C ILE A 5 23.75 -12.35 -33.50
N TRP A 6 23.61 -12.83 -32.26
CA TRP A 6 23.88 -14.22 -31.93
C TRP A 6 22.60 -14.84 -31.37
N ILE A 7 21.99 -15.63 -32.24
CA ILE A 7 20.94 -16.61 -31.99
C ILE A 7 21.58 -17.85 -31.35
N SER A 8 20.75 -18.59 -30.62
CA SER A 8 20.93 -19.97 -30.16
C SER A 8 21.40 -20.06 -28.70
N LEU A 9 20.78 -20.81 -27.80
CA LEU A 9 20.00 -22.03 -28.02
C LEU A 9 19.03 -22.22 -26.84
N PHE A 10 17.78 -22.49 -27.21
CA PHE A 10 16.70 -22.97 -26.36
C PHE A 10 17.10 -24.31 -25.72
N LEU A 11 17.04 -24.43 -24.40
CA LEU A 11 16.98 -25.75 -23.75
C LEU A 11 15.98 -25.72 -22.61
N VAL A 12 14.71 -25.86 -22.99
CA VAL A 12 13.65 -26.35 -22.11
C VAL A 12 13.97 -27.81 -21.79
N LEU A 13 14.10 -28.12 -20.51
CA LEU A 13 13.95 -29.49 -20.02
C LEU A 13 12.96 -29.46 -18.85
N VAL A 14 11.70 -29.75 -19.18
CA VAL A 14 10.69 -30.18 -18.22
C VAL A 14 10.90 -31.67 -18.02
N LEU A 15 11.15 -32.10 -16.78
CA LEU A 15 10.84 -33.46 -16.35
C LEU A 15 10.09 -33.40 -15.03
N ALA A 16 8.79 -33.63 -15.15
CA ALA A 16 7.88 -33.97 -14.07
C ALA A 16 8.14 -35.42 -13.62
N VAL A 17 8.29 -35.65 -12.31
CA VAL A 17 7.78 -36.77 -11.50
C VAL A 17 8.35 -36.60 -10.06
N GLY A 18 7.65 -36.82 -8.96
CA GLY A 18 6.42 -37.58 -8.83
C GLY A 18 5.57 -37.12 -7.65
N CYS A 19 4.26 -37.15 -7.87
CA CYS A 19 3.29 -37.45 -6.84
C CYS A 19 3.66 -38.81 -6.24
N SER A 20 4.08 -38.83 -4.97
CA SER A 20 4.02 -40.07 -4.19
C SER A 20 2.57 -40.22 -3.74
N ALA A 21 1.87 -41.17 -4.37
CA ALA A 21 0.66 -41.73 -3.82
C ALA A 21 1.03 -42.47 -2.53
N ASN A 22 0.61 -41.92 -1.39
CA ASN A 22 0.51 -42.66 -0.16
C ASN A 22 -0.97 -42.69 0.22
N GLU A 23 -1.66 -43.74 -0.21
CA GLU A 23 -2.95 -44.14 0.34
C GLU A 23 -2.69 -44.87 1.66
N GLU A 24 -3.01 -44.24 2.78
CA GLU A 24 -3.48 -44.97 3.96
C GLU A 24 -4.33 -44.06 4.86
N ASN A 25 -5.64 -44.31 4.80
CA ASN A 25 -6.64 -44.20 5.87
C ASN A 25 -6.42 -43.15 6.98
N LYS A 26 -7.26 -42.11 7.01
CA LYS A 26 -8.30 -41.93 8.05
C LYS A 26 -9.40 -40.99 7.56
N ALA A 27 -10.62 -41.53 7.49
CA ALA A 27 -11.84 -40.75 7.40
C ALA A 27 -11.95 -39.82 8.62
N ASN A 28 -11.83 -38.52 8.37
CA ASN A 28 -12.51 -37.48 9.12
C ASN A 28 -13.09 -36.55 8.07
N GLU A 29 -14.41 -36.58 7.93
CA GLU A 29 -15.15 -35.62 7.13
C GLU A 29 -14.76 -34.20 7.57
N PRO A 30 -14.25 -33.33 6.68
CA PRO A 30 -14.23 -31.93 6.99
C PRO A 30 -15.68 -31.47 6.93
N LYS A 31 -16.24 -31.25 8.11
CA LYS A 31 -17.42 -30.42 8.32
C LYS A 31 -17.25 -29.22 7.39
N LYS A 32 -18.12 -29.14 6.38
CA LYS A 32 -18.24 -28.00 5.48
C LYS A 32 -18.70 -26.83 6.35
N GLU A 33 -17.76 -26.21 7.05
CA GLU A 33 -17.93 -24.85 7.50
C GLU A 33 -18.14 -24.07 6.21
N GLU A 34 -19.38 -23.67 5.98
CA GLU A 34 -19.66 -22.51 5.16
C GLU A 34 -18.88 -21.37 5.81
N THR A 35 -17.62 -21.23 5.40
CA THR A 35 -16.92 -19.97 5.48
C THR A 35 -17.77 -19.05 4.62
N THR A 36 -18.70 -18.35 5.26
CA THR A 36 -19.31 -17.16 4.72
C THR A 36 -18.14 -16.25 4.46
N VAL A 37 -17.57 -16.34 3.25
CA VAL A 37 -16.66 -15.35 2.70
C VAL A 37 -17.54 -14.12 2.61
N LYS A 38 -17.54 -13.35 3.70
CA LYS A 38 -18.06 -12.00 3.72
C LYS A 38 -17.20 -11.34 2.67
N GLU A 39 -17.73 -11.19 1.45
CA GLU A 39 -17.10 -10.39 0.42
C GLU A 39 -16.89 -9.02 1.05
N GLU A 40 -15.69 -8.79 1.58
CA GLU A 40 -15.23 -7.45 1.90
C GLU A 40 -15.22 -6.73 0.57
N LYS A 41 -16.32 -6.00 0.30
CA LYS A 41 -16.39 -5.01 -0.76
C LYS A 41 -15.30 -3.99 -0.46
N THR A 42 -14.08 -4.30 -0.90
CA THR A 42 -12.96 -3.40 -0.83
C THR A 42 -13.34 -2.23 -1.72
N SER A 43 -13.64 -1.11 -1.09
CA SER A 43 -13.94 0.12 -1.83
C SER A 43 -12.70 0.51 -2.63
N GLU A 44 -12.89 0.96 -3.86
CA GLU A 44 -11.79 1.52 -4.64
C GLU A 44 -11.32 2.83 -3.97
N PRO A 45 -10.01 3.09 -3.94
CA PRO A 45 -9.49 4.31 -3.35
C PRO A 45 -9.95 5.54 -4.15
N LYS A 46 -10.56 6.50 -3.46
CA LYS A 46 -11.01 7.77 -4.05
C LYS A 46 -10.03 8.89 -3.71
N GLN A 47 -9.24 9.32 -4.70
CA GLN A 47 -8.27 10.39 -4.51
C GLN A 47 -8.94 11.76 -4.30
N ASN A 48 -8.46 12.52 -3.31
CA ASN A 48 -8.73 13.95 -3.18
C ASN A 48 -7.65 14.73 -3.93
N LYS A 49 -7.99 15.24 -5.12
CA LYS A 49 -7.04 15.94 -5.99
C LYS A 49 -6.55 17.25 -5.37
N GLU A 50 -7.45 18.02 -4.75
CA GLU A 50 -7.13 19.32 -4.17
C GLU A 50 -6.14 19.19 -3.00
N LEU A 51 -6.45 18.34 -2.02
CA LEU A 51 -5.53 18.09 -0.90
C LEU A 51 -4.24 17.40 -1.37
N THR A 52 -4.30 16.58 -2.42
CA THR A 52 -3.08 15.98 -3.00
C THR A 52 -2.16 17.07 -3.57
N GLU A 53 -2.68 18.03 -4.35
CA GLU A 53 -1.86 19.12 -4.87
C GLU A 53 -1.32 20.00 -3.74
N LYS A 54 -2.15 20.32 -2.73
CA LYS A 54 -1.70 21.06 -1.54
C LYS A 54 -0.52 20.38 -0.84
N VAL A 55 -0.57 19.06 -0.66
CA VAL A 55 0.56 18.29 -0.07
C VAL A 55 1.82 18.39 -0.93
N LYS A 56 1.70 18.31 -2.26
CA LYS A 56 2.85 18.38 -3.16
C LYS A 56 3.52 19.76 -3.18
N GLU A 57 2.75 20.81 -2.93
CA GLU A 57 3.25 22.18 -2.86
C GLU A 57 3.90 22.52 -1.51
N GLU A 58 3.74 21.67 -0.49
CA GLU A 58 4.30 21.88 0.84
C GLU A 58 5.84 21.85 0.83
N GLU A 59 6.44 22.80 1.54
CA GLU A 59 7.90 22.86 1.65
C GLU A 59 8.46 21.57 2.29
N GLY A 60 9.45 20.99 1.62
CA GLY A 60 10.10 19.75 2.06
C GLY A 60 9.38 18.47 1.64
N VAL A 61 8.24 18.56 0.95
CA VAL A 61 7.57 17.43 0.32
C VAL A 61 8.04 17.30 -1.14
N LEU A 62 8.51 16.12 -1.53
CA LEU A 62 8.89 15.77 -2.90
C LEU A 62 7.70 15.24 -3.71
N ASN A 63 6.77 14.58 -3.04
CA ASN A 63 5.53 14.05 -3.62
C ASN A 63 4.53 13.73 -2.51
N GLY A 64 3.27 13.55 -2.85
CA GLY A 64 2.29 13.06 -1.90
C GLY A 64 0.97 12.68 -2.55
N GLN A 65 0.11 12.09 -1.72
CA GLN A 65 -1.23 11.69 -2.13
C GLN A 65 -2.19 11.74 -0.95
N VAL A 66 -3.40 12.21 -1.21
CA VAL A 66 -4.52 12.14 -0.28
C VAL A 66 -5.66 11.37 -0.94
N TYR A 67 -6.19 10.35 -0.27
CA TYR A 67 -7.30 9.54 -0.76
C TYR A 67 -8.14 8.99 0.38
N THR A 68 -9.36 8.57 0.10
CA THR A 68 -10.20 7.83 1.04
C THR A 68 -10.40 6.40 0.58
N GLN A 69 -10.46 5.47 1.53
CA GLN A 69 -10.76 4.06 1.28
C GLN A 69 -11.27 3.43 2.58
N ASN A 70 -12.34 2.62 2.49
CA ASN A 70 -12.88 1.83 3.60
C ASN A 70 -13.09 2.68 4.89
N ASP A 71 -13.82 3.79 4.77
CA ASP A 71 -14.13 4.74 5.85
C ASP A 71 -12.90 5.38 6.55
N MET A 72 -11.77 5.38 5.85
CA MET A 72 -10.55 6.04 6.31
C MET A 72 -10.02 7.01 5.25
N ALA A 73 -9.58 8.19 5.71
CA ALA A 73 -8.85 9.15 4.92
C ALA A 73 -7.34 8.97 5.15
N PHE A 74 -6.59 8.83 4.06
CA PHE A 74 -5.16 8.60 4.05
C PHE A 74 -4.43 9.82 3.49
N GLY A 75 -3.33 10.21 4.14
CA GLY A 75 -2.37 11.17 3.62
C GLY A 75 -0.97 10.55 3.59
N THR A 76 -0.29 10.59 2.45
CA THR A 76 1.12 10.17 2.35
C THR A 76 1.96 11.34 1.90
N LEU A 77 3.01 11.65 2.67
CA LEU A 77 3.98 12.70 2.39
C LEU A 77 5.33 12.04 2.12
N VAL A 78 5.84 12.15 0.89
CA VAL A 78 7.20 11.72 0.55
C VAL A 78 8.12 12.91 0.74
N LEU A 79 9.02 12.84 1.71
CA LEU A 79 9.83 13.98 2.17
C LEU A 79 11.22 14.01 1.53
N ASP A 80 11.74 15.22 1.37
CA ASP A 80 13.15 15.47 1.06
C ASP A 80 14.04 14.92 2.19
N LYS A 81 15.23 14.41 1.82
CA LYS A 81 16.22 13.88 2.76
C LYS A 81 16.67 14.90 3.80
N LYS A 82 16.59 16.20 3.51
CA LYS A 82 16.97 17.29 4.42
C LYS A 82 15.95 17.57 5.52
N VAL A 83 14.70 17.10 5.37
CA VAL A 83 13.65 17.34 6.37
C VAL A 83 13.98 16.55 7.63
N SER A 84 13.98 17.22 8.78
CA SER A 84 14.27 16.60 10.08
C SER A 84 13.13 15.68 10.54
N ASP A 85 13.38 14.79 11.51
CA ASP A 85 12.32 13.95 12.09
C ASP A 85 11.25 14.79 12.80
N THR A 86 11.68 15.87 13.46
CA THR A 86 10.78 16.81 14.12
C THR A 86 9.85 17.48 13.10
N ASP A 87 10.38 17.93 11.97
CA ASP A 87 9.58 18.61 10.94
C ASP A 87 8.71 17.61 10.16
N ALA A 88 9.21 16.40 9.92
CA ALA A 88 8.42 15.31 9.36
C ALA A 88 7.18 15.01 10.21
N LYS A 89 7.36 14.93 11.55
CA LYS A 89 6.26 14.75 12.49
C LYS A 89 5.28 15.92 12.47
N LYS A 90 5.77 17.17 12.48
CA LYS A 90 4.91 18.36 12.40
C LYS A 90 4.09 18.39 11.11
N LEU A 91 4.69 18.04 9.98
CA LEU A 91 3.98 17.96 8.70
C LEU A 91 2.90 16.88 8.74
N ALA A 92 3.21 15.68 9.24
CA ALA A 92 2.22 14.62 9.39
C ALA A 92 1.07 15.02 10.33
N GLU A 93 1.36 15.70 11.45
CA GLU A 93 0.34 16.20 12.37
C GLU A 93 -0.52 17.32 11.77
N LYS A 94 0.09 18.25 11.01
CA LYS A 94 -0.63 19.31 10.28
C LYS A 94 -1.67 18.69 9.36
N TYR A 95 -1.24 17.79 8.48
CA TYR A 95 -2.14 17.18 7.51
C TYR A 95 -3.13 16.21 8.16
N ALA A 96 -2.78 15.53 9.25
CA ALA A 96 -3.75 14.72 9.99
C ALA A 96 -4.92 15.57 10.50
N LYS A 97 -4.64 16.76 11.04
CA LYS A 97 -5.69 17.70 11.49
C LYS A 97 -6.52 18.22 10.33
N GLU A 98 -5.89 18.66 9.25
CA GLU A 98 -6.61 19.13 8.06
C GLU A 98 -7.52 18.05 7.46
N LEU A 99 -7.03 16.81 7.36
CA LEU A 99 -7.84 15.67 6.90
C LEU A 99 -8.99 15.38 7.86
N LYS A 100 -8.80 15.55 9.18
CA LYS A 100 -9.87 15.33 10.16
C LYS A 100 -10.95 16.40 10.10
N GLU A 101 -10.58 17.63 9.75
CA GLU A 101 -11.53 18.73 9.53
C GLU A 101 -12.38 18.51 8.26
N GLU A 102 -11.75 18.01 7.19
CA GLU A 102 -12.42 17.67 5.93
C GLU A 102 -13.30 16.41 6.06
N TYR A 103 -12.79 15.37 6.72
CA TYR A 103 -13.43 14.05 6.85
C TYR A 103 -13.83 13.75 8.29
N LYS A 104 -14.76 14.53 8.83
CA LYS A 104 -15.14 14.50 10.26
C LYS A 104 -15.57 13.13 10.76
N ASP A 105 -16.27 12.36 9.93
CA ASP A 105 -16.82 11.05 10.28
C ASP A 105 -15.89 9.88 9.94
N MET A 106 -14.72 10.15 9.36
CA MET A 106 -13.74 9.12 9.00
C MET A 106 -12.57 9.11 9.97
N LYS A 107 -11.97 7.92 10.12
CA LYS A 107 -10.63 7.81 10.68
C LYS A 107 -9.62 8.45 9.73
N VAL A 108 -8.56 9.01 10.26
CA VAL A 108 -7.49 9.62 9.47
C VAL A 108 -6.18 8.91 9.77
N ASN A 109 -5.42 8.57 8.73
CA ASN A 109 -4.05 8.09 8.84
C ASN A 109 -3.12 8.91 7.93
N VAL A 110 -2.10 9.55 8.51
CA VAL A 110 -1.11 10.33 7.77
C VAL A 110 0.28 9.77 8.03
N GLN A 111 0.98 9.45 6.94
CA GLN A 111 2.33 8.91 6.97
C GLN A 111 3.31 9.87 6.29
N ALA A 112 4.41 10.15 6.97
CA ALA A 112 5.57 10.81 6.38
C ALA A 112 6.64 9.75 6.08
N VAL A 113 7.09 9.71 4.83
CA VAL A 113 8.07 8.75 4.33
C VAL A 113 9.30 9.50 3.85
N ARG A 114 10.48 9.17 4.39
CA ARG A 114 11.76 9.75 3.96
C ARG A 114 12.73 8.62 3.61
N ALA A 115 13.34 8.67 2.43
CA ALA A 115 14.23 7.62 1.92
C ALA A 115 13.63 6.20 2.01
N GLY A 116 12.33 6.07 1.69
CA GLY A 116 11.60 4.79 1.70
C GLY A 116 11.23 4.26 3.09
N LYS A 117 11.50 5.01 4.17
CA LYS A 117 11.14 4.63 5.54
C LYS A 117 10.04 5.53 6.06
N ASN A 118 9.04 4.96 6.74
CA ASN A 118 8.08 5.72 7.51
C ASN A 118 8.82 6.38 8.70
N VAL A 119 8.84 7.71 8.74
CA VAL A 119 9.49 8.52 9.78
C VAL A 119 8.48 9.21 10.70
N ALA A 120 7.19 9.25 10.30
CA ALA A 120 6.08 9.62 11.18
C ALA A 120 4.78 8.95 10.71
N ASN A 121 3.96 8.52 11.66
CA ASN A 121 2.66 7.91 11.43
C ASN A 121 1.66 8.47 12.45
N ILE A 122 0.70 9.28 11.99
CA ILE A 122 -0.31 9.92 12.82
C ILE A 122 -1.67 9.32 12.48
N THR A 123 -2.39 8.83 13.49
CA THR A 123 -3.75 8.33 13.33
C THR A 123 -4.69 9.13 14.23
N LEU A 124 -5.79 9.61 13.67
CA LEU A 124 -6.87 10.28 14.41
C LEU A 124 -8.17 9.51 14.20
N GLU A 125 -8.95 9.37 15.27
CA GLU A 125 -10.27 8.75 15.27
C GLU A 125 -11.35 9.76 14.90
#